data_AF-A0A7W2DWU1-F1
#
_entry.id   AF-A0A7W2DWU1-F1
#
_cell.length_a   1.000
_cell.length_b   1.000
_cell.length_c   1.000
_cell.angle_alpha   90.00
_cell.angle_beta   90.00
_cell.angle_gamma   90.00
#
_symmetry.space_group_name_H-M   'P 1'
#
loop_
_entity.id
_entity.type
_entity.pdbx_description
1 polymer ?
#
loop_
_entity_poly.entity_id
_entity_poly.type
_entity_poly.pdbx_seq_one_letter_code
_entity_poly.pdbx_strand_id
1 'polypeptide(L)'
;MSLWTSLEPASATVDPGGSTRVRLRLRNTGDLVDEYRFEPVGDTAPWAVVEPATLRLYPGTTGTVDLTFAPPRTPDATAGPHPYAVRITPTEHPEATTVPEGVLTLTPFTEVRAELVPPTVRGRFRGRPRLAVDNLGNTEVTASLGGHDNGDQLSYVLEPANVRIAPGRAAFVKATLKPRHLIWFGARQERRYTLDVVRSGTAPLPVEGTYVQRGLLPRWLATCFGAFLALALTFTMLWLSYKPSVGTKATEKTVEAGAAVAPPPTSAPPLSSAPPPETSAPPESGGGKGDGGAKGGGGGGGAAPPEKKAKPVVPATKVLLRNTTTTKCADVPGYDKGTKDGPVREYTCDDADSDNQLWNLEVRYPDGGPGGQPLFQIRNVKDRLCMDLPGGGAAPVQTAITEFTCEGTTADNQLWWLDRQDSGAYWIRNAASGNKCLNVDGYATGGNDTNLTLHDCANDDDREWLIIHQGQN
;
A
#
# COMPACT_ATOMS: atom_id res chain seq x y z
N MET A 1 -28.57 -46.13 24.41
CA MET A 1 -27.59 -46.18 23.31
C MET A 1 -28.02 -47.33 22.40
N SER A 2 -28.56 -47.02 21.23
CA SER A 2 -29.36 -47.93 20.39
C SER A 2 -28.82 -48.01 18.95
N LEU A 3 -27.53 -47.73 18.77
CA LEU A 3 -26.96 -47.46 17.46
C LEU A 3 -25.51 -47.97 17.37
N TRP A 4 -25.15 -48.57 16.24
CA TRP A 4 -23.76 -48.91 15.89
C TRP A 4 -23.41 -48.30 14.53
N THR A 5 -22.20 -47.75 14.42
CA THR A 5 -21.71 -47.00 13.25
C THR A 5 -20.33 -47.50 12.81
N SER A 6 -20.08 -47.53 11.50
CA SER A 6 -18.75 -47.76 10.91
C SER A 6 -18.54 -46.89 9.67
N LEU A 7 -17.33 -46.36 9.49
CA LEU A 7 -16.93 -45.59 8.30
C LEU A 7 -15.96 -46.41 7.45
N GLU A 8 -16.28 -46.58 6.17
CA GLU A 8 -15.55 -47.44 5.24
C GLU A 8 -15.18 -46.64 3.96
N PRO A 9 -13.92 -46.20 3.81
CA PRO A 9 -12.81 -46.26 4.77
C PRO A 9 -12.91 -45.20 5.88
N ALA A 10 -12.30 -45.47 7.05
CA ALA A 10 -12.24 -44.51 8.16
C ALA A 10 -11.39 -43.25 7.85
N SER A 11 -10.48 -43.35 6.88
CA SER A 11 -9.73 -42.23 6.32
C SER A 11 -9.75 -42.30 4.79
N ALA A 12 -9.98 -41.16 4.13
CA ALA A 12 -9.99 -41.03 2.68
C ALA A 12 -9.03 -39.94 2.22
N THR A 13 -8.54 -40.04 0.99
CA THR A 13 -7.72 -39.00 0.34
C THR A 13 -8.45 -38.48 -0.89
N VAL A 14 -8.32 -37.19 -1.20
CA VAL A 14 -8.95 -36.56 -2.37
C VAL A 14 -8.12 -35.38 -2.89
N ASP A 15 -8.11 -35.22 -4.21
CA ASP A 15 -7.50 -34.07 -4.88
C ASP A 15 -8.46 -32.87 -4.91
N PRO A 16 -8.00 -31.63 -4.61
CA PRO A 16 -8.83 -30.42 -4.75
C PRO A 16 -9.32 -30.20 -6.19
N GLY A 17 -10.65 -30.07 -6.33
CA GLY A 17 -11.38 -30.09 -7.61
C GLY A 17 -11.82 -31.49 -8.07
N GLY A 18 -11.41 -32.54 -7.37
CA GLY A 18 -11.90 -33.91 -7.54
C GLY A 18 -13.05 -34.25 -6.58
N SER A 19 -13.35 -35.55 -6.44
CA SER A 19 -14.25 -36.03 -5.40
C SER A 19 -13.86 -37.41 -4.91
N THR A 20 -14.25 -37.76 -3.68
CA THR A 20 -14.08 -39.09 -3.08
C THR A 20 -15.33 -39.51 -2.33
N ARG A 21 -15.44 -40.80 -1.99
CA ARG A 21 -16.57 -41.35 -1.25
C ARG A 21 -16.15 -42.17 -0.03
N VAL A 22 -16.88 -41.99 1.06
CA VAL A 22 -16.82 -42.85 2.26
C VAL A 22 -18.21 -43.41 2.52
N ARG A 23 -18.30 -44.69 2.83
CA ARG A 23 -19.57 -45.34 3.20
C ARG A 23 -19.74 -45.34 4.71
N LEU A 24 -20.81 -44.69 5.19
CA LEU A 24 -21.30 -44.83 6.55
C LEU A 24 -22.23 -46.03 6.62
N ARG A 25 -21.85 -47.05 7.39
CA ARG A 25 -22.73 -48.15 7.81
C ARG A 25 -23.38 -47.81 9.13
N LEU A 26 -24.69 -48.02 9.21
CA LEU A 26 -25.50 -47.78 10.40
C LEU A 26 -26.30 -49.02 10.75
N ARG A 27 -26.31 -49.43 12.02
CA ARG A 27 -27.19 -50.51 12.51
C ARG A 27 -28.05 -50.02 13.67
N ASN A 28 -29.37 -50.12 13.51
CA ASN A 28 -30.33 -49.93 14.61
C ASN A 28 -30.18 -51.12 15.58
N THR A 29 -29.87 -50.85 16.84
CA THR A 29 -29.79 -51.84 17.93
C THR A 29 -30.84 -51.60 19.02
N GLY A 30 -31.84 -50.77 18.75
CA GLY A 30 -33.07 -50.69 19.52
C GLY A 30 -34.08 -51.77 19.10
N ASP A 31 -35.22 -51.76 19.79
CA ASP A 31 -36.37 -52.66 19.63
C ASP A 31 -37.52 -52.04 18.81
N LEU A 32 -37.46 -50.74 18.51
CA LEU A 32 -38.40 -50.01 17.66
C LEU A 32 -37.81 -49.66 16.27
N VAL A 33 -38.69 -49.40 15.31
CA VAL A 33 -38.34 -48.87 13.98
C VAL A 33 -38.17 -47.36 14.09
N ASP A 34 -37.00 -46.84 13.72
CA ASP A 34 -36.67 -45.41 13.82
C ASP A 34 -36.21 -44.88 12.44
N GLU A 35 -36.27 -43.56 12.26
CA GLU A 35 -35.72 -42.86 11.09
C GLU A 35 -34.56 -41.97 11.53
N TYR A 36 -33.38 -42.24 10.96
CA TYR A 36 -32.16 -41.51 11.28
C TYR A 36 -31.92 -40.42 10.24
N ARG A 37 -31.71 -39.19 10.69
CA ARG A 37 -31.28 -38.05 9.89
C ARG A 37 -29.76 -37.93 9.95
N PHE A 38 -29.13 -37.62 8.81
CA PHE A 38 -27.68 -37.48 8.68
C PHE A 38 -27.32 -36.06 8.25
N GLU A 39 -26.42 -35.42 9.01
CA GLU A 39 -25.98 -34.05 8.77
C GLU A 39 -24.43 -34.00 8.84
N PRO A 40 -23.72 -33.52 7.81
CA PRO A 40 -22.27 -33.34 7.88
C PRO A 40 -21.92 -32.18 8.81
N VAL A 41 -20.87 -32.34 9.63
CA VAL A 41 -20.43 -31.37 10.65
C VAL A 41 -18.92 -31.20 10.61
N GLY A 42 -18.45 -29.99 10.90
CA GLY A 42 -17.04 -29.59 10.86
C GLY A 42 -16.69 -28.84 9.57
N ASP A 43 -15.43 -28.44 9.43
CA ASP A 43 -14.98 -27.52 8.38
C ASP A 43 -15.13 -28.10 6.95
N THR A 44 -15.20 -29.42 6.82
CA THR A 44 -15.48 -30.11 5.56
C THR A 44 -16.95 -30.13 5.14
N ALA A 45 -17.88 -29.72 6.02
CA ALA A 45 -19.32 -29.82 5.75
C ALA A 45 -19.78 -29.05 4.49
N PRO A 46 -19.25 -27.86 4.13
CA PRO A 46 -19.57 -27.19 2.87
C PRO A 46 -19.16 -27.96 1.61
N TRP A 47 -18.34 -29.01 1.73
CA TRP A 47 -17.86 -29.85 0.64
C TRP A 47 -18.43 -31.28 0.69
N ALA A 48 -19.30 -31.59 1.67
CA ALA A 48 -19.78 -32.93 1.97
C ALA A 48 -21.28 -33.07 1.65
N VAL A 49 -21.60 -34.02 0.78
CA VAL A 49 -22.98 -34.40 0.42
C VAL A 49 -23.26 -35.80 0.99
N VAL A 50 -24.45 -35.99 1.57
CA VAL A 50 -24.81 -37.19 2.33
C VAL A 50 -26.09 -37.79 1.73
N GLU A 51 -25.97 -38.96 1.11
CA GLU A 51 -27.08 -39.59 0.39
C GLU A 51 -27.32 -41.06 0.85
N PRO A 52 -28.55 -41.42 1.30
CA PRO A 52 -29.70 -40.54 1.55
C PRO A 52 -29.57 -39.73 2.85
N ALA A 53 -30.16 -38.54 2.89
CA ALA A 53 -30.13 -37.64 4.06
C ALA A 53 -31.01 -38.10 5.24
N THR A 54 -31.98 -38.99 5.01
CA THR A 54 -32.64 -39.79 6.07
C THR A 54 -32.70 -41.27 5.68
N LEU A 55 -32.67 -42.16 6.67
CA LEU A 55 -32.75 -43.60 6.48
C LEU A 55 -33.54 -44.27 7.60
N ARG A 56 -34.63 -44.93 7.26
CA ARG A 56 -35.48 -45.67 8.19
C ARG A 56 -35.00 -47.11 8.34
N LEU A 57 -34.75 -47.56 9.58
CA LEU A 57 -34.19 -48.88 9.88
C LEU A 57 -35.03 -49.64 10.90
N TYR A 58 -35.29 -50.91 10.59
CA TYR A 58 -35.95 -51.84 11.50
C TYR A 58 -34.99 -52.34 12.61
N PRO A 59 -35.51 -52.78 13.77
CA PRO A 59 -34.73 -53.40 14.83
C PRO A 59 -33.71 -54.42 14.34
N GLY A 60 -32.44 -54.26 14.75
CA GLY A 60 -31.36 -55.16 14.40
C GLY A 60 -30.89 -55.11 12.94
N THR A 61 -31.46 -54.27 12.06
CA THR A 61 -31.08 -54.16 10.64
C THR A 61 -29.96 -53.13 10.41
N THR A 62 -29.16 -53.36 9.37
CA THR A 62 -28.05 -52.48 8.95
C THR A 62 -28.39 -51.79 7.64
N GLY A 63 -28.20 -50.47 7.58
CA GLY A 63 -28.26 -49.65 6.38
C GLY A 63 -26.90 -49.06 5.98
N THR A 64 -26.88 -48.39 4.83
CA THR A 64 -25.70 -47.72 4.27
C THR A 64 -26.09 -46.35 3.73
N VAL A 65 -25.24 -45.35 4.02
CA VAL A 65 -25.31 -43.98 3.49
C VAL A 65 -23.96 -43.68 2.85
N ASP A 66 -23.95 -43.12 1.65
CA ASP A 66 -22.71 -42.73 0.96
C ASP A 66 -22.44 -41.24 1.17
N LEU A 67 -21.28 -40.93 1.74
CA LEU A 67 -20.74 -39.59 1.95
C LEU A 67 -19.87 -39.24 0.75
N THR A 68 -20.24 -38.24 -0.05
CA THR A 68 -19.43 -37.74 -1.16
C THR A 68 -18.78 -36.42 -0.76
N PHE A 69 -17.44 -36.37 -0.79
CA PHE A 69 -16.67 -35.15 -0.52
C PHE A 69 -16.13 -34.59 -1.85
N ALA A 70 -16.39 -33.32 -2.13
CA ALA A 70 -15.99 -32.62 -3.35
C ALA A 70 -15.36 -31.25 -3.01
N PRO A 71 -14.13 -31.22 -2.48
CA PRO A 71 -13.47 -29.97 -2.09
C PRO A 71 -13.13 -29.11 -3.33
N PRO A 72 -13.34 -27.78 -3.27
CA PRO A 72 -13.03 -26.89 -4.37
C PRO A 72 -11.52 -26.83 -4.63
N ARG A 73 -11.13 -26.54 -5.88
CA ARG A 73 -9.74 -26.28 -6.25
C ARG A 73 -9.37 -24.83 -5.93
N THR A 74 -9.41 -24.46 -4.65
CA THR A 74 -9.05 -23.12 -4.15
C THR A 74 -8.04 -23.24 -3.00
N PRO A 75 -7.34 -22.15 -2.63
CA PRO A 75 -6.37 -22.18 -1.53
C PRO A 75 -6.98 -22.52 -0.17
N ASP A 76 -8.26 -22.22 0.02
CA ASP A 76 -9.01 -22.43 1.28
C ASP A 76 -9.14 -23.91 1.65
N ALA A 77 -9.16 -24.79 0.65
CA ALA A 77 -9.13 -26.24 0.81
C ALA A 77 -7.69 -26.73 1.11
N THR A 78 -7.13 -26.29 2.23
CA THR A 78 -5.69 -26.43 2.58
C THR A 78 -5.17 -27.87 2.50
N ALA A 79 -3.89 -28.05 2.17
CA ALA A 79 -3.32 -29.40 2.06
C ALA A 79 -3.12 -30.05 3.43
N GLY A 80 -3.60 -31.29 3.61
CA GLY A 80 -3.41 -32.07 4.84
C GLY A 80 -4.67 -32.73 5.40
N PRO A 81 -4.58 -33.32 6.61
CA PRO A 81 -5.69 -34.03 7.23
C PRO A 81 -6.75 -33.08 7.80
N HIS A 82 -7.97 -33.18 7.29
CA HIS A 82 -9.15 -32.45 7.76
C HIS A 82 -10.08 -33.45 8.48
N PRO A 83 -10.38 -33.27 9.78
CA PRO A 83 -11.36 -34.10 10.46
C PRO A 83 -12.76 -33.79 9.93
N TYR A 84 -13.57 -34.83 9.72
CA TYR A 84 -14.97 -34.70 9.39
C TYR A 84 -15.83 -35.50 10.37
N ALA A 85 -17.05 -35.02 10.59
CA ALA A 85 -18.04 -35.70 11.41
C ALA A 85 -19.38 -35.81 10.66
N VAL A 86 -20.15 -36.87 10.95
CA VAL A 86 -21.54 -36.97 10.50
C VAL A 86 -22.41 -37.10 11.74
N ARG A 87 -23.24 -36.09 12.01
CA ARG A 87 -24.25 -36.16 13.06
C ARG A 87 -25.38 -37.06 12.59
N ILE A 88 -25.68 -38.07 13.40
CA ILE A 88 -26.82 -38.96 13.23
C ILE A 88 -27.83 -38.64 14.32
N THR A 89 -28.99 -38.11 13.93
CA THR A 89 -30.09 -37.72 14.82
C THR A 89 -31.23 -38.73 14.64
N PRO A 90 -31.57 -39.54 15.66
CA PRO A 90 -32.76 -40.40 15.64
C PRO A 90 -34.03 -39.54 15.71
N THR A 91 -35.16 -40.03 15.20
CA THR A 91 -36.42 -39.28 15.19
C THR A 91 -37.24 -39.54 16.45
N GLU A 92 -37.28 -40.79 16.94
CA GLU A 92 -37.98 -41.14 18.18
C GLU A 92 -37.27 -40.59 19.43
N HIS A 93 -35.92 -40.50 19.39
CA HIS A 93 -35.08 -40.01 20.48
C HIS A 93 -34.05 -38.96 19.98
N PRO A 94 -34.46 -37.69 19.74
CA PRO A 94 -33.56 -36.65 19.27
C PRO A 94 -32.39 -36.32 20.23
N GLU A 95 -32.52 -36.65 21.52
CA GLU A 95 -31.46 -36.53 22.52
C GLU A 95 -30.36 -37.61 22.39
N ALA A 96 -30.60 -38.69 21.65
CA ALA A 96 -29.69 -39.82 21.51
C ALA A 96 -28.76 -39.70 20.28
N THR A 97 -28.36 -38.48 19.92
CA THR A 97 -27.47 -38.22 18.76
C THR A 97 -26.16 -38.99 18.85
N THR A 98 -25.71 -39.57 17.74
CA THR A 98 -24.40 -40.22 17.62
C THR A 98 -23.59 -39.52 16.54
N VAL A 99 -22.27 -39.38 16.74
CA VAL A 99 -21.38 -38.65 15.82
C VAL A 99 -20.15 -39.51 15.49
N PRO A 100 -20.22 -40.36 14.45
CA PRO A 100 -19.03 -40.95 13.85
C PRO A 100 -18.11 -39.87 13.24
N GLU A 101 -16.81 -40.01 13.49
CA GLU A 101 -15.74 -39.12 13.04
C GLU A 101 -14.76 -39.88 12.11
N GLY A 102 -14.18 -39.18 11.14
CA GLY A 102 -13.14 -39.69 10.26
C GLY A 102 -12.21 -38.60 9.75
N VAL A 103 -11.23 -38.96 8.92
CA VAL A 103 -10.22 -38.01 8.40
C VAL A 103 -10.22 -37.99 6.87
N LEU A 104 -10.40 -36.80 6.29
CA LEU A 104 -10.26 -36.52 4.86
C LEU A 104 -8.90 -35.85 4.62
N THR A 105 -8.02 -36.48 3.88
CA THR A 105 -6.70 -35.90 3.53
C THR A 105 -6.81 -35.20 2.18
N LEU A 106 -6.67 -33.88 2.19
CA LEU A 106 -6.57 -33.07 0.97
C LEU A 106 -5.14 -33.13 0.44
N THR A 107 -4.96 -33.46 -0.84
CA THR A 107 -3.62 -33.46 -1.46
C THR A 107 -3.12 -32.04 -1.74
N PRO A 108 -1.80 -31.82 -1.78
CA PRO A 108 -1.23 -30.53 -2.11
C PRO A 108 -1.24 -30.27 -3.63
N PHE A 109 -1.79 -29.13 -4.04
CA PHE A 109 -1.51 -28.52 -5.33
C PHE A 109 -0.81 -27.17 -5.14
N THR A 110 0.17 -26.87 -6.00
CA THR A 110 0.82 -25.56 -6.04
C THR A 110 0.45 -24.85 -7.33
N GLU A 111 -0.09 -23.65 -7.22
CA GLU A 111 -0.29 -22.75 -8.35
C GLU A 111 0.24 -21.37 -7.94
N VAL A 112 1.11 -20.78 -8.76
CA VAL A 112 1.85 -19.57 -8.38
C VAL A 112 1.86 -18.60 -9.54
N ARG A 113 1.37 -17.39 -9.29
CA ARG A 113 1.43 -16.25 -10.20
C ARG A 113 2.47 -15.26 -9.69
N ALA A 114 3.05 -14.46 -10.58
CA ALA A 114 3.92 -13.37 -10.20
C ALA A 114 3.80 -12.21 -11.19
N GLU A 115 3.83 -10.98 -10.69
CA GLU A 115 3.57 -9.78 -11.49
C GLU A 115 4.40 -8.58 -11.01
N LEU A 116 4.75 -7.67 -11.92
CA LEU A 116 5.55 -6.48 -11.63
C LEU A 116 4.65 -5.25 -11.49
N VAL A 117 4.66 -4.63 -10.30
CA VAL A 117 3.85 -3.46 -9.96
C VAL A 117 4.76 -2.24 -9.73
N PRO A 118 4.82 -1.25 -10.64
CA PRO A 118 4.30 -1.25 -12.01
C PRO A 118 5.26 -1.98 -12.98
N PRO A 119 4.76 -2.51 -14.13
CA PRO A 119 5.57 -3.28 -15.06
C PRO A 119 6.57 -2.41 -15.85
N THR A 120 6.26 -1.12 -16.01
CA THR A 120 7.17 -0.12 -16.58
C THR A 120 7.59 0.91 -15.53
N VAL A 121 8.87 0.87 -15.17
CA VAL A 121 9.48 1.82 -14.21
C VAL A 121 10.37 2.83 -14.94
N ARG A 122 10.40 4.08 -14.47
CA ARG A 122 11.11 5.20 -15.13
C ARG A 122 12.09 5.85 -14.15
N GLY A 123 13.35 6.04 -14.55
CA GLY A 123 14.37 6.59 -13.63
C GLY A 123 15.62 7.08 -14.34
N ARG A 124 16.45 7.86 -13.64
CA ARG A 124 17.82 8.23 -14.09
C ARG A 124 18.84 7.21 -13.60
N PHE A 125 18.87 7.02 -12.27
CA PHE A 125 19.88 6.23 -11.57
C PHE A 125 19.39 4.87 -11.07
N ARG A 126 18.09 4.69 -10.82
CA ARG A 126 17.48 3.44 -10.32
C ARG A 126 16.03 3.31 -10.78
N GLY A 127 15.54 2.08 -10.91
CA GLY A 127 14.12 1.72 -10.97
C GLY A 127 13.71 0.99 -9.68
N ARG A 128 12.45 1.11 -9.28
CA ARG A 128 11.90 0.49 -8.05
C ARG A 128 10.52 -0.16 -8.26
N PRO A 129 10.41 -1.26 -9.01
CA PRO A 129 9.17 -2.04 -9.05
C PRO A 129 9.00 -2.87 -7.77
N ARG A 130 7.76 -3.19 -7.41
CA ARG A 130 7.44 -4.32 -6.53
C ARG A 130 7.25 -5.56 -7.40
N LEU A 131 7.77 -6.70 -6.97
CA LEU A 131 7.41 -8.01 -7.50
C LEU A 131 6.35 -8.60 -6.55
N ALA A 132 5.12 -8.74 -7.02
CA ALA A 132 4.09 -9.53 -6.34
C ALA A 132 4.29 -11.00 -6.71
N VAL A 133 4.11 -11.91 -5.76
CA VAL A 133 4.13 -13.35 -5.95
C VAL A 133 2.96 -13.95 -5.18
N ASP A 134 2.00 -14.53 -5.88
CA ASP A 134 0.72 -14.98 -5.33
C ASP A 134 0.69 -16.50 -5.25
N ASN A 135 0.35 -17.05 -4.09
CA ASN A 135 0.16 -18.49 -3.91
C ASN A 135 -1.33 -18.86 -4.06
N LEU A 136 -1.69 -19.26 -5.26
CA LEU A 136 -3.01 -19.78 -5.63
C LEU A 136 -3.14 -21.29 -5.34
N GLY A 137 -2.10 -21.93 -4.80
CA GLY A 137 -2.13 -23.30 -4.29
C GLY A 137 -2.67 -23.42 -2.86
N ASN A 138 -3.03 -24.63 -2.47
CA ASN A 138 -3.51 -24.95 -1.11
C ASN A 138 -2.40 -25.36 -0.12
N THR A 139 -1.13 -25.30 -0.53
CA THR A 139 0.03 -25.63 0.30
C THR A 139 1.04 -24.48 0.36
N GLU A 140 1.87 -24.42 1.40
CA GLU A 140 2.86 -23.35 1.57
C GLU A 140 3.94 -23.40 0.48
N VAL A 141 4.16 -22.28 -0.19
CA VAL A 141 5.19 -22.13 -1.22
C VAL A 141 6.41 -21.41 -0.66
N THR A 142 7.59 -22.00 -0.82
CA THR A 142 8.87 -21.29 -0.68
C THR A 142 9.45 -21.01 -2.07
N ALA A 143 9.85 -19.77 -2.33
CA ALA A 143 10.45 -19.34 -3.59
C ALA A 143 11.69 -18.46 -3.36
N SER A 144 12.71 -18.66 -4.18
CA SER A 144 13.87 -17.77 -4.29
C SER A 144 13.70 -16.85 -5.50
N LEU A 145 14.19 -15.61 -5.39
CA LEU A 145 13.87 -14.53 -6.32
C LEU A 145 15.15 -13.95 -6.92
N GLY A 146 15.28 -14.07 -8.24
CA GLY A 146 16.44 -13.63 -9.00
C GLY A 146 16.13 -12.51 -10.00
N GLY A 147 17.16 -11.95 -10.60
CA GLY A 147 17.06 -11.16 -11.83
C GLY A 147 17.81 -11.85 -12.95
N HIS A 148 17.18 -12.00 -14.11
CA HIS A 148 17.74 -12.69 -15.26
C HIS A 148 18.83 -11.87 -15.94
N ASP A 149 19.89 -12.53 -16.42
CA ASP A 149 20.99 -11.86 -17.11
C ASP A 149 20.66 -11.55 -18.57
N ASN A 150 19.86 -10.50 -18.78
CA ASN A 150 19.56 -9.93 -20.09
C ASN A 150 20.74 -9.07 -20.62
N GLY A 151 21.96 -9.63 -20.63
CA GLY A 151 23.16 -9.02 -21.19
C GLY A 151 23.79 -7.93 -20.33
N ASP A 152 23.89 -8.17 -19.02
CA ASP A 152 24.57 -7.38 -17.98
C ASP A 152 24.15 -5.90 -17.85
N GLN A 153 23.08 -5.47 -18.52
CA GLN A 153 22.71 -4.04 -18.61
C GLN A 153 22.26 -3.40 -17.30
N LEU A 154 21.74 -4.20 -16.37
CA LEU A 154 21.20 -3.79 -15.07
C LEU A 154 21.76 -4.70 -13.96
N SER A 155 22.00 -4.14 -12.77
CA SER A 155 22.16 -4.92 -11.54
C SER A 155 20.84 -4.94 -10.77
N TYR A 156 20.46 -6.10 -10.27
CA TYR A 156 19.25 -6.31 -9.46
C TYR A 156 19.58 -6.39 -7.97
N VAL A 157 18.66 -5.93 -7.13
CA VAL A 157 18.65 -6.17 -5.68
C VAL A 157 17.19 -6.45 -5.30
N LEU A 158 16.93 -7.58 -4.65
CA LEU A 158 15.58 -8.00 -4.25
C LEU A 158 15.54 -8.16 -2.73
N GLU A 159 14.61 -7.47 -2.08
CA GLU A 159 14.47 -7.41 -0.62
C GLU A 159 13.02 -7.78 -0.22
N PRO A 160 12.78 -8.97 0.37
CA PRO A 160 13.72 -10.09 0.58
C PRO A 160 14.01 -10.90 -0.70
N ALA A 161 15.15 -11.58 -0.76
CA ALA A 161 15.53 -12.43 -1.90
C ALA A 161 14.94 -13.86 -1.85
N ASN A 162 14.33 -14.25 -0.74
CA ASN A 162 13.59 -15.50 -0.57
C ASN A 162 12.28 -15.19 0.14
N VAL A 163 11.19 -15.82 -0.28
CA VAL A 163 9.85 -15.66 0.30
C VAL A 163 9.24 -17.02 0.65
N ARG A 164 8.42 -17.01 1.68
CA ARG A 164 7.56 -18.13 2.11
C ARG A 164 6.14 -17.59 2.14
N ILE A 165 5.22 -18.28 1.47
CA ILE A 165 3.89 -17.77 1.12
C ILE A 165 2.87 -18.84 1.49
N ALA A 166 2.03 -18.55 2.49
CA ALA A 166 0.92 -19.40 2.89
C ALA A 166 -0.12 -19.53 1.75
N PRO A 167 -0.99 -20.56 1.77
CA PRO A 167 -2.10 -20.67 0.83
C PRO A 167 -2.95 -19.38 0.77
N GLY A 168 -3.30 -18.94 -0.43
CA GLY A 168 -4.19 -17.79 -0.64
C GLY A 168 -3.58 -16.44 -0.25
N ARG A 169 -2.26 -16.36 -0.09
CA ARG A 169 -1.53 -15.12 0.24
C ARG A 169 -0.59 -14.70 -0.88
N ALA A 170 -0.25 -13.41 -0.87
CA ALA A 170 0.75 -12.81 -1.73
C ALA A 170 1.99 -12.40 -0.91
N ALA A 171 3.15 -12.36 -1.56
CA ALA A 171 4.37 -11.77 -1.02
C ALA A 171 4.87 -10.65 -1.94
N PHE A 172 5.06 -9.45 -1.37
CA PHE A 172 5.53 -8.28 -2.11
C PHE A 172 7.01 -8.02 -1.85
N VAL A 173 7.84 -8.22 -2.87
CA VAL A 173 9.28 -8.03 -2.80
C VAL A 173 9.70 -6.73 -3.44
N LYS A 174 10.55 -5.97 -2.74
CA LYS A 174 11.08 -4.69 -3.22
C LYS A 174 12.25 -4.97 -4.15
N ALA A 175 12.07 -4.74 -5.45
CA ALA A 175 13.14 -4.85 -6.42
C ALA A 175 13.75 -3.46 -6.69
N THR A 176 15.08 -3.35 -6.62
CA THR A 176 15.82 -2.15 -7.01
C THR A 176 16.71 -2.46 -8.22
N LEU A 177 16.31 -1.93 -9.37
CA LEU A 177 17.09 -1.96 -10.61
C LEU A 177 18.12 -0.82 -10.57
N LYS A 178 19.36 -1.07 -10.98
CA LYS A 178 20.38 -0.02 -11.20
C LYS A 178 21.01 -0.25 -12.58
N PRO A 179 21.05 0.73 -13.50
CA PRO A 179 21.73 0.56 -14.78
C PRO A 179 23.25 0.63 -14.57
N ARG A 180 24.00 -0.29 -15.20
CA ARG A 180 25.48 -0.29 -15.09
C ARG A 180 26.14 0.89 -15.80
N HIS A 181 25.48 1.48 -16.80
CA HIS A 181 25.96 2.66 -17.53
C HIS A 181 24.99 3.83 -17.39
N LEU A 182 25.54 5.04 -17.18
CA LEU A 182 24.78 6.28 -16.99
C LEU A 182 24.69 7.10 -18.28
N ILE A 183 23.48 7.51 -18.65
CA ILE A 183 23.23 8.41 -19.78
C ILE A 183 23.38 9.86 -19.29
N TRP A 184 24.55 10.47 -19.49
CA TRP A 184 24.81 11.86 -19.10
C TRP A 184 23.97 12.86 -19.90
N PHE A 185 24.03 12.77 -21.23
CA PHE A 185 23.26 13.56 -22.18
C PHE A 185 22.65 12.63 -23.23
N GLY A 186 21.35 12.73 -23.52
CA GLY A 186 20.74 11.85 -24.52
C GLY A 186 19.22 11.87 -24.52
N ALA A 187 18.64 11.00 -25.37
CA ALA A 187 17.23 10.64 -25.33
C ALA A 187 16.98 9.60 -24.21
N ARG A 188 15.71 9.25 -23.98
CA ARG A 188 15.34 8.10 -23.12
C ARG A 188 15.79 6.79 -23.79
N GLN A 189 16.32 5.85 -23.01
CA GLN A 189 16.59 4.48 -23.46
C GLN A 189 15.69 3.52 -22.69
N GLU A 190 15.09 2.56 -23.39
CA GLU A 190 14.22 1.55 -22.81
C GLU A 190 15.01 0.24 -22.71
N ARG A 191 15.06 -0.34 -21.50
CA ARG A 191 15.79 -1.57 -21.19
C ARG A 191 14.80 -2.60 -20.65
N ARG A 192 14.58 -3.70 -21.37
CA ARG A 192 13.80 -4.83 -20.87
C ARG A 192 14.58 -5.58 -19.80
N TYR A 193 13.88 -6.09 -18.79
CA TYR A 193 14.45 -6.89 -17.72
C TYR A 193 13.47 -7.99 -17.33
N THR A 194 13.99 -9.06 -16.74
CA THR A 194 13.18 -10.20 -16.29
C THR A 194 13.58 -10.51 -14.86
N LEU A 195 12.61 -10.71 -13.97
CA LEU A 195 12.85 -11.27 -12.64
C LEU A 195 12.34 -12.71 -12.62
N ASP A 196 13.11 -13.62 -12.05
CA ASP A 196 12.80 -15.05 -12.02
C ASP A 196 12.29 -15.45 -10.64
N VAL A 197 11.09 -16.03 -10.58
CA VAL A 197 10.56 -16.69 -9.37
C VAL A 197 10.89 -18.18 -9.47
N VAL A 198 11.83 -18.64 -8.66
CA VAL A 198 12.37 -20.00 -8.69
C VAL A 198 11.83 -20.80 -7.50
N ARG A 199 11.28 -21.98 -7.76
CA ARG A 199 10.80 -22.92 -6.74
C ARG A 199 11.57 -24.24 -6.87
N SER A 200 11.73 -24.95 -5.76
CA SER A 200 12.42 -26.26 -5.74
C SER A 200 11.70 -27.27 -6.66
N GLY A 201 12.40 -27.76 -7.68
CA GLY A 201 11.88 -28.80 -8.58
C GLY A 201 10.98 -28.32 -9.72
N THR A 202 10.77 -27.02 -9.91
CA THR A 202 10.07 -26.48 -11.09
C THR A 202 11.00 -25.67 -11.97
N ALA A 203 10.60 -25.43 -13.23
CA ALA A 203 11.21 -24.37 -14.02
C ALA A 203 11.04 -22.99 -13.32
N PRO A 204 11.94 -22.03 -13.54
CA PRO A 204 11.72 -20.63 -13.18
C PRO A 204 10.45 -20.08 -13.83
N LEU A 205 9.73 -19.22 -13.11
CA LEU A 205 8.66 -18.39 -13.65
C LEU A 205 9.24 -16.99 -13.96
N PRO A 206 9.48 -16.65 -15.24
CA PRO A 206 10.01 -15.35 -15.62
C PRO A 206 8.90 -14.28 -15.61
N VAL A 207 9.20 -13.10 -15.06
CA VAL A 207 8.32 -11.94 -15.01
C VAL A 207 9.00 -10.76 -15.72
N GLU A 208 8.51 -10.40 -16.91
CA GLU A 208 9.10 -9.34 -17.74
C GLU A 208 8.64 -7.93 -17.32
N GLY A 209 9.57 -6.97 -17.39
CA GLY A 209 9.30 -5.55 -17.19
C GLY A 209 10.20 -4.65 -18.04
N THR A 210 9.90 -3.35 -18.04
CA THR A 210 10.67 -2.33 -18.79
C THR A 210 11.18 -1.21 -17.87
N TYR A 211 12.47 -0.95 -17.91
CA TYR A 211 13.11 0.20 -17.27
C TYR A 211 13.42 1.29 -18.30
N VAL A 212 12.72 2.42 -18.20
CA VAL A 212 12.96 3.60 -19.04
C VAL A 212 14.01 4.47 -18.36
N GLN A 213 15.26 4.32 -18.81
CA GLN A 213 16.38 5.16 -18.37
C GLN A 213 16.28 6.55 -19.01
N ARG A 214 16.12 7.57 -18.17
CA ARG A 214 16.17 8.99 -18.55
C ARG A 214 17.60 9.51 -18.47
N GLY A 215 17.97 10.37 -19.43
CA GLY A 215 19.23 11.12 -19.36
C GLY A 215 19.29 12.04 -18.12
N LEU A 216 20.51 12.31 -17.65
CA LEU A 216 20.73 13.21 -16.52
C LEU A 216 20.43 14.66 -16.91
N LEU A 217 21.03 15.13 -18.01
CA LEU A 217 20.93 16.49 -18.51
C LEU A 217 20.30 16.55 -19.93
N PRO A 218 19.45 17.55 -20.22
CA PRO A 218 19.00 17.87 -21.59
C PRO A 218 20.17 18.08 -22.55
N ARG A 219 19.99 17.69 -23.83
CA ARG A 219 21.05 17.80 -24.86
C ARG A 219 21.52 19.24 -25.12
N TRP A 220 20.65 20.23 -24.88
CA TRP A 220 20.99 21.66 -25.07
C TRP A 220 22.07 22.15 -24.09
N LEU A 221 22.17 21.57 -22.89
CA LEU A 221 23.21 21.93 -21.92
C LEU A 221 24.61 21.54 -22.42
N ALA A 222 24.74 20.42 -23.15
CA ALA A 222 26.01 20.05 -23.78
C ALA A 222 26.43 21.06 -24.86
N THR A 223 25.49 21.54 -25.69
CA THR A 223 25.77 22.57 -26.70
C THR A 223 26.11 23.93 -26.08
N CYS A 224 25.42 24.33 -25.00
CA CYS A 224 25.76 25.56 -24.27
C CYS A 224 27.12 25.47 -23.58
N PHE A 225 27.47 24.32 -22.98
CA PHE A 225 28.78 24.11 -22.36
C PHE A 225 29.91 24.11 -23.39
N GLY A 226 29.70 23.48 -24.56
CA GLY A 226 30.64 23.53 -25.69
C GLY A 226 30.82 24.95 -26.25
N ALA A 227 29.74 25.72 -26.40
CA ALA A 227 29.80 27.11 -26.83
C ALA A 227 30.50 28.01 -25.80
N PHE A 228 30.24 27.83 -24.51
CA PHE A 228 30.91 28.57 -23.44
C PHE A 228 32.41 28.23 -23.36
N LEU A 229 32.77 26.96 -23.52
CA LEU A 229 34.18 26.54 -23.59
C LEU A 229 34.90 27.15 -24.81
N ALA A 230 34.25 27.16 -25.98
CA ALA A 230 34.79 27.81 -27.17
C ALA A 230 34.98 29.33 -26.97
N LEU A 231 33.99 30.02 -26.36
CA LEU A 231 34.10 31.44 -26.03
C LEU A 231 35.21 31.72 -25.00
N ALA A 232 35.38 30.88 -23.98
CA ALA A 232 36.45 31.01 -23.01
C ALA A 232 37.85 30.83 -23.64
N LEU A 233 37.98 29.88 -24.59
CA LEU A 233 39.21 29.66 -25.36
C LEU A 233 39.52 30.83 -26.30
N THR A 234 38.52 31.37 -27.03
CA THR A 234 38.75 32.54 -27.89
C THR A 234 39.04 33.80 -27.08
N PHE A 235 38.38 33.99 -25.93
CA PHE A 235 38.66 35.10 -25.01
C PHE A 235 40.08 35.03 -24.45
N THR A 236 40.55 33.87 -24.00
CA THR A 236 41.94 33.71 -23.52
C THR A 236 42.97 33.89 -24.64
N MET A 237 42.70 33.44 -25.87
CA MET A 237 43.55 33.74 -27.04
C MET A 237 43.61 35.23 -27.38
N LEU A 238 42.47 35.95 -27.36
CA LEU A 238 42.46 37.40 -27.55
C LEU A 238 43.23 38.12 -26.43
N TRP A 239 42.97 37.77 -25.16
CA TRP A 239 43.61 38.36 -23.99
C TRP A 239 45.14 38.21 -24.03
N LEU A 240 45.65 37.02 -24.36
CA LEU A 240 47.08 36.77 -24.50
C LEU A 240 47.71 37.46 -25.73
N SER A 241 46.92 37.74 -26.77
CA SER A 241 47.38 38.43 -27.99
C SER A 241 47.34 39.96 -27.87
N TYR A 242 46.49 40.50 -26.97
CA TYR A 242 46.25 41.92 -26.85
C TYR A 242 47.33 42.62 -26.02
N LYS A 243 48.33 43.19 -26.70
CA LYS A 243 49.34 44.07 -26.07
C LYS A 243 48.74 45.48 -25.88
N PRO A 244 48.44 45.94 -24.65
CA PRO A 244 47.87 47.26 -24.43
C PRO A 244 48.91 48.36 -24.69
N SER A 245 48.59 49.29 -25.59
CA SER A 245 49.38 50.50 -25.83
C SER A 245 49.12 51.53 -24.73
N VAL A 246 49.80 51.38 -23.59
CA VAL A 246 49.74 52.31 -22.45
C VAL A 246 50.39 53.67 -22.77
N GLY A 247 49.63 54.53 -23.46
CA GLY A 247 50.02 55.90 -23.75
C GLY A 247 49.87 56.84 -22.55
N THR A 248 50.97 57.26 -21.95
CA THR A 248 51.00 58.17 -20.80
C THR A 248 50.45 59.55 -21.15
N LYS A 249 49.29 59.93 -20.60
CA LYS A 249 48.76 61.31 -20.67
C LYS A 249 49.38 62.22 -19.59
N ALA A 250 50.70 62.32 -19.56
CA ALA A 250 51.41 63.29 -18.73
C ALA A 250 51.62 64.58 -19.52
N THR A 251 50.90 65.64 -19.14
CA THR A 251 51.11 66.99 -19.68
C THR A 251 52.13 67.72 -18.82
N GLU A 252 53.16 68.30 -19.42
CA GLU A 252 54.07 69.18 -18.68
C GLU A 252 53.33 70.44 -18.20
N LYS A 253 53.62 70.86 -16.97
CA LYS A 253 53.00 72.02 -16.34
C LYS A 253 53.88 73.25 -16.54
N THR A 254 53.79 73.88 -17.71
CA THR A 254 54.40 75.19 -17.94
C THR A 254 53.86 76.21 -16.93
N VAL A 255 54.78 76.94 -16.30
CA VAL A 255 54.47 78.03 -15.38
C VAL A 255 54.85 79.33 -16.07
N GLU A 256 53.86 80.19 -16.28
CA GLU A 256 54.07 81.59 -16.62
C GLU A 256 53.17 82.44 -15.71
N ALA A 257 53.71 83.51 -15.14
CA ALA A 257 53.12 84.23 -14.01
C ALA A 257 52.90 85.71 -14.35
N GLY A 258 51.73 86.25 -14.01
CA GLY A 258 51.32 87.58 -14.50
C GLY A 258 50.13 88.22 -13.77
N ALA A 259 50.06 88.13 -12.44
CA ALA A 259 49.14 88.92 -11.62
C ALA A 259 49.82 89.31 -10.29
N ALA A 260 49.57 90.53 -9.79
CA ALA A 260 50.28 91.13 -8.66
C ALA A 260 49.31 91.73 -7.62
N VAL A 261 49.87 92.24 -6.50
CA VAL A 261 49.20 93.01 -5.40
C VAL A 261 48.37 92.15 -4.43
N ALA A 262 48.43 92.23 -3.08
CA ALA A 262 49.43 92.74 -2.11
C ALA A 262 49.18 92.05 -0.70
N PRO A 263 49.50 92.57 0.53
CA PRO A 263 50.16 91.73 1.56
C PRO A 263 49.38 91.59 2.91
N PRO A 264 49.97 91.62 4.14
CA PRO A 264 50.05 90.46 5.06
C PRO A 264 49.29 90.62 6.41
N PRO A 265 49.11 89.53 7.21
CA PRO A 265 49.90 89.31 8.45
C PRO A 265 50.26 87.81 8.72
N THR A 266 51.39 87.39 9.33
CA THR A 266 51.94 87.55 10.71
C THR A 266 51.50 86.48 11.75
N SER A 267 52.37 85.48 11.98
CA SER A 267 52.58 84.59 13.17
C SER A 267 51.47 83.64 13.73
N ALA A 268 51.90 82.43 14.12
CA ALA A 268 51.19 81.39 14.91
C ALA A 268 51.42 81.59 16.46
N PRO A 269 51.20 80.66 17.44
CA PRO A 269 51.29 79.17 17.46
C PRO A 269 50.18 78.46 18.35
N PRO A 270 50.37 77.31 19.08
CA PRO A 270 50.45 75.91 18.57
C PRO A 270 49.69 74.79 19.37
N LEU A 271 49.76 73.54 18.83
CA LEU A 271 49.94 72.22 19.50
C LEU A 271 48.76 71.37 20.09
N SER A 272 49.01 70.04 20.06
CA SER A 272 48.29 68.89 20.67
C SER A 272 46.87 68.53 20.16
N SER A 273 46.44 67.26 20.11
CA SER A 273 47.11 65.95 20.32
C SER A 273 46.35 64.78 19.61
N ALA A 274 46.98 63.61 19.47
CA ALA A 274 46.47 62.37 18.85
C ALA A 274 45.92 61.36 19.92
N PRO A 275 45.70 60.03 19.72
CA PRO A 275 45.80 59.17 18.52
C PRO A 275 44.57 58.23 18.21
N PRO A 276 44.62 56.86 18.21
CA PRO A 276 44.40 55.97 17.04
C PRO A 276 43.16 55.02 17.26
N PRO A 277 42.98 53.77 16.73
CA PRO A 277 43.75 52.90 15.81
C PRO A 277 42.87 52.39 14.60
N GLU A 278 43.00 51.24 13.91
CA GLU A 278 43.72 49.95 14.08
C GLU A 278 44.11 49.28 12.73
N THR A 279 44.03 47.94 12.60
CA THR A 279 44.96 47.11 11.81
C THR A 279 44.25 45.98 10.99
N SER A 280 44.99 45.30 10.11
CA SER A 280 44.58 44.31 9.08
C SER A 280 44.54 42.81 9.52
N ALA A 281 44.31 41.90 8.55
CA ALA A 281 44.41 40.42 8.57
C ALA A 281 45.85 39.89 8.92
N PRO A 282 46.18 38.55 8.98
CA PRO A 282 45.44 37.33 8.54
C PRO A 282 45.50 36.10 9.51
N PRO A 283 45.02 34.89 9.12
CA PRO A 283 45.04 33.67 9.96
C PRO A 283 45.87 32.47 9.42
N GLU A 284 46.50 31.66 10.29
CA GLU A 284 46.74 30.23 10.02
C GLU A 284 47.11 29.37 11.26
N SER A 285 46.75 28.07 11.20
CA SER A 285 47.35 26.91 11.91
C SER A 285 47.10 26.67 13.42
N GLY A 286 47.27 25.41 13.85
CA GLY A 286 47.37 24.97 15.25
C GLY A 286 46.14 24.22 15.81
N GLY A 287 46.37 23.07 16.48
CA GLY A 287 45.32 22.32 17.20
C GLY A 287 45.90 21.35 18.24
N GLY A 288 45.10 20.93 19.22
CA GLY A 288 45.57 20.05 20.32
C GLY A 288 44.49 19.59 21.31
N LYS A 289 44.53 18.30 21.65
CA LYS A 289 43.60 17.50 22.48
C LYS A 289 43.32 17.97 23.93
N GLY A 290 42.12 17.60 24.41
CA GLY A 290 41.87 16.97 25.73
C GLY A 290 41.43 17.89 26.89
N ASP A 291 40.96 17.39 28.03
CA ASP A 291 40.24 16.14 28.36
C ASP A 291 39.66 16.26 29.80
N GLY A 292 38.57 15.55 30.13
CA GLY A 292 37.96 15.47 31.48
C GLY A 292 37.18 16.71 31.98
N GLY A 293 36.25 16.59 32.95
CA GLY A 293 35.66 15.36 33.49
C GLY A 293 34.79 15.54 34.77
N ALA A 294 33.67 14.81 34.82
CA ALA A 294 32.92 14.33 35.99
C ALA A 294 31.99 15.26 36.84
N LYS A 295 30.69 14.85 36.89
CA LYS A 295 29.68 14.92 37.99
C LYS A 295 29.18 16.30 38.48
N GLY A 296 27.89 16.48 38.82
CA GLY A 296 26.70 15.62 38.65
C GLY A 296 25.66 15.72 39.78
N GLY A 297 24.39 15.40 39.50
CA GLY A 297 23.33 15.15 40.50
C GLY A 297 22.09 16.04 40.42
N GLY A 298 20.90 15.45 40.64
CA GLY A 298 19.60 16.14 40.68
C GLY A 298 18.93 16.31 39.30
N GLY A 299 17.66 15.97 39.07
CA GLY A 299 16.65 15.38 39.95
C GLY A 299 15.42 16.28 40.16
N GLY A 300 14.60 16.44 39.12
CA GLY A 300 13.35 17.21 39.20
C GLY A 300 12.39 16.82 38.08
N GLY A 301 11.15 16.47 38.43
CA GLY A 301 10.14 16.05 37.46
C GLY A 301 9.51 17.23 36.74
N GLY A 302 9.90 17.48 35.49
CA GLY A 302 9.15 18.34 34.58
C GLY A 302 7.94 17.60 34.04
N ALA A 303 6.73 18.03 34.39
CA ALA A 303 5.52 17.53 33.74
C ALA A 303 5.55 17.86 32.24
N ALA A 304 5.17 16.90 31.39
CA ALA A 304 5.04 17.16 29.97
C ALA A 304 4.01 18.29 29.73
N PRO A 305 4.26 19.23 28.81
CA PRO A 305 3.22 20.18 28.40
C PRO A 305 1.97 19.44 27.95
N PRO A 306 0.76 19.88 28.31
CA PRO A 306 -0.46 19.22 27.89
C PRO A 306 -0.52 19.21 26.35
N GLU A 307 -0.80 18.05 25.76
CA GLU A 307 -1.00 17.94 24.33
C GLU A 307 -2.08 18.92 23.89
N LYS A 308 -1.78 19.73 22.88
CA LYS A 308 -2.80 20.57 22.24
C LYS A 308 -3.82 19.62 21.64
N LYS A 309 -5.02 19.54 22.24
CA LYS A 309 -6.15 18.74 21.74
C LYS A 309 -6.21 18.88 20.22
N ALA A 310 -6.04 17.77 19.51
CA ALA A 310 -6.06 17.76 18.06
C ALA A 310 -7.39 18.36 17.58
N LYS A 311 -7.36 19.11 16.47
CA LYS A 311 -8.59 19.59 15.86
C LYS A 311 -9.43 18.36 15.43
N PRO A 312 -10.75 18.36 15.65
CA PRO A 312 -11.61 17.28 15.16
C PRO A 312 -11.51 17.23 13.63
N VAL A 313 -11.42 16.01 13.10
CA VAL A 313 -11.21 15.72 11.66
C VAL A 313 -12.53 15.72 10.89
N VAL A 314 -13.65 15.54 11.60
CA VAL A 314 -15.02 15.67 11.09
C VAL A 314 -15.85 16.57 12.02
N PRO A 315 -16.88 17.28 11.52
CA PRO A 315 -17.30 17.36 10.13
C PRO A 315 -16.28 18.07 9.24
N ALA A 316 -16.23 17.69 7.97
CA ALA A 316 -15.34 18.28 6.97
C ALA A 316 -16.10 18.52 5.66
N THR A 317 -15.65 19.50 4.87
CA THR A 317 -16.27 19.87 3.59
C THR A 317 -15.20 20.08 2.53
N LYS A 318 -15.47 19.66 1.30
CA LYS A 318 -14.50 19.65 0.19
C LYS A 318 -13.14 19.05 0.60
N VAL A 319 -13.18 17.78 1.00
CA VAL A 319 -11.98 16.97 1.24
C VAL A 319 -11.79 15.96 0.12
N LEU A 320 -10.54 15.75 -0.27
CA LEU A 320 -10.12 14.53 -0.94
C LEU A 320 -9.94 13.43 0.11
N LEU A 321 -10.39 12.22 -0.23
CA LEU A 321 -10.08 11.00 0.52
C LEU A 321 -8.95 10.28 -0.24
N ARG A 322 -7.70 10.53 0.15
CA ARG A 322 -6.51 10.00 -0.54
C ARG A 322 -6.00 8.73 0.13
N ASN A 323 -5.99 7.62 -0.59
CA ASN A 323 -5.43 6.36 -0.15
C ASN A 323 -3.91 6.48 0.11
N THR A 324 -3.39 5.91 1.21
CA THR A 324 -1.96 6.00 1.55
C THR A 324 -1.07 5.14 0.63
N THR A 325 -1.58 4.00 0.16
CA THR A 325 -0.82 2.98 -0.57
C THR A 325 -0.82 3.22 -2.08
N THR A 326 -1.98 3.52 -2.67
CA THR A 326 -2.11 3.79 -4.12
C THR A 326 -1.79 5.25 -4.47
N THR A 327 -1.82 6.15 -3.48
CA THR A 327 -1.70 7.61 -3.59
C THR A 327 -2.79 8.30 -4.44
N LYS A 328 -3.91 7.62 -4.64
CA LYS A 328 -5.08 8.07 -5.42
C LYS A 328 -6.23 8.51 -4.53
N CYS A 329 -7.20 9.20 -5.11
CA CYS A 329 -8.32 9.77 -4.39
C CYS A 329 -9.65 9.12 -4.78
N ALA A 330 -10.58 9.02 -3.83
CA ALA A 330 -11.93 8.54 -4.08
C ALA A 330 -12.64 9.42 -5.13
N ASP A 331 -13.16 8.79 -6.17
CA ASP A 331 -13.49 9.36 -7.47
C ASP A 331 -14.83 8.82 -7.98
N VAL A 332 -15.53 9.59 -8.82
CA VAL A 332 -16.79 9.20 -9.46
C VAL A 332 -16.57 9.15 -10.98
N PRO A 333 -17.04 8.12 -11.72
CA PRO A 333 -16.62 7.89 -13.10
C PRO A 333 -16.82 9.07 -14.07
N GLY A 334 -15.73 9.76 -14.41
CA GLY A 334 -15.71 10.93 -15.30
C GLY A 334 -15.38 12.21 -14.53
N TYR A 335 -15.83 13.37 -15.03
CA TYR A 335 -15.59 14.69 -14.40
C TYR A 335 -16.88 15.42 -14.01
N ASP A 336 -18.04 14.91 -14.42
CA ASP A 336 -19.35 15.47 -14.09
C ASP A 336 -20.01 14.64 -12.95
N LYS A 337 -21.30 14.83 -12.73
CA LYS A 337 -22.15 14.12 -11.78
C LYS A 337 -22.16 12.61 -11.99
N GLY A 338 -22.11 11.87 -10.88
CA GLY A 338 -22.37 10.44 -10.85
C GLY A 338 -23.84 10.06 -11.10
N THR A 339 -24.12 8.77 -10.97
CA THR A 339 -25.46 8.18 -11.07
C THR A 339 -25.77 7.39 -9.82
N LYS A 340 -27.07 7.29 -9.46
CA LYS A 340 -27.49 6.32 -8.44
C LYS A 340 -27.06 4.91 -8.86
N ASP A 341 -26.60 4.13 -7.89
CA ASP A 341 -26.02 2.80 -8.06
C ASP A 341 -24.76 2.78 -8.95
N GLY A 342 -24.18 3.96 -9.25
CA GLY A 342 -22.89 4.12 -9.91
C GLY A 342 -21.74 3.80 -8.94
N PRO A 343 -20.61 3.23 -9.41
CA PRO A 343 -19.51 2.83 -8.53
C PRO A 343 -18.68 4.03 -8.09
N VAL A 344 -18.23 4.03 -6.84
CA VAL A 344 -17.11 4.88 -6.40
C VAL A 344 -15.81 4.17 -6.76
N ARG A 345 -14.82 4.93 -7.24
CA ARG A 345 -13.51 4.43 -7.70
C ARG A 345 -12.37 5.16 -7.03
N GLU A 346 -11.14 4.85 -7.44
CA GLU A 346 -9.99 5.71 -7.23
C GLU A 346 -9.38 6.24 -8.55
N TYR A 347 -8.91 7.50 -8.52
CA TYR A 347 -8.26 8.15 -9.65
C TYR A 347 -7.13 9.09 -9.20
N THR A 348 -6.41 9.67 -10.17
CA THR A 348 -5.37 10.67 -9.90
C THR A 348 -5.98 11.89 -9.21
N CYS A 349 -5.56 12.16 -7.97
CA CYS A 349 -6.08 13.23 -7.12
C CYS A 349 -6.07 14.63 -7.79
N ASP A 350 -7.27 15.19 -8.00
CA ASP A 350 -7.50 16.59 -8.38
C ASP A 350 -8.47 17.23 -7.37
N ASP A 351 -8.05 18.32 -6.72
CA ASP A 351 -8.87 19.05 -5.74
C ASP A 351 -9.63 20.25 -6.34
N ALA A 352 -9.66 20.40 -7.67
CA ALA A 352 -10.43 21.43 -8.34
C ALA A 352 -11.94 21.10 -8.44
N ASP A 353 -12.80 22.11 -8.29
CA ASP A 353 -14.26 21.99 -8.48
C ASP A 353 -14.67 21.55 -9.91
N SER A 354 -13.74 21.55 -10.86
CA SER A 354 -13.90 20.97 -12.20
C SER A 354 -14.02 19.45 -12.18
N ASP A 355 -13.45 18.77 -11.19
CA ASP A 355 -13.54 17.32 -11.01
C ASP A 355 -14.59 16.94 -9.94
N ASN A 356 -14.86 15.65 -9.71
CA ASN A 356 -15.91 15.17 -8.79
C ASN A 356 -15.37 14.47 -7.53
N GLN A 357 -14.04 14.40 -7.35
CA GLN A 357 -13.35 13.73 -6.24
C GLN A 357 -13.49 14.41 -4.86
N LEU A 358 -14.24 15.52 -4.76
CA LEU A 358 -14.43 16.27 -3.52
C LEU A 358 -15.64 15.78 -2.74
N TRP A 359 -15.40 15.45 -1.47
CA TRP A 359 -16.42 14.89 -0.56
C TRP A 359 -16.67 15.81 0.64
N ASN A 360 -17.86 15.71 1.23
CA ASN A 360 -18.19 16.23 2.55
C ASN A 360 -18.36 15.06 3.52
N LEU A 361 -17.80 15.19 4.72
CA LEU A 361 -17.99 14.28 5.85
C LEU A 361 -19.07 14.90 6.75
N GLU A 362 -20.34 14.67 6.40
CA GLU A 362 -21.50 15.32 7.00
C GLU A 362 -21.94 14.50 8.25
N VAL A 363 -21.51 14.93 9.44
CA VAL A 363 -21.82 14.25 10.72
C VAL A 363 -23.33 14.19 10.98
N ARG A 364 -23.84 12.99 11.25
CA ARG A 364 -25.25 12.70 11.51
C ARG A 364 -25.51 12.34 12.99
N TYR A 365 -24.58 11.64 13.64
CA TYR A 365 -24.69 11.24 15.05
C TYR A 365 -23.36 11.52 15.77
N PRO A 366 -23.22 12.64 16.51
CA PRO A 366 -21.93 13.10 17.05
C PRO A 366 -21.20 12.13 17.97
N ASP A 367 -21.92 11.30 18.72
CA ASP A 367 -21.37 10.33 19.68
C ASP A 367 -21.83 8.88 19.36
N GLY A 368 -22.29 8.62 18.13
CA GLY A 368 -23.04 7.40 17.77
C GLY A 368 -22.19 6.16 17.46
N GLY A 369 -20.88 6.31 17.28
CA GLY A 369 -19.96 5.24 16.91
C GLY A 369 -19.18 4.63 18.08
N PRO A 370 -18.37 3.58 17.82
CA PRO A 370 -17.54 2.95 18.83
C PRO A 370 -16.67 3.95 19.59
N GLY A 371 -16.64 3.86 20.92
CA GLY A 371 -15.89 4.79 21.77
C GLY A 371 -16.44 6.23 21.81
N GLY A 372 -17.65 6.49 21.30
CA GLY A 372 -18.22 7.83 21.17
C GLY A 372 -17.70 8.60 19.95
N GLN A 373 -17.19 7.91 18.93
CA GLN A 373 -16.79 8.55 17.67
C GLN A 373 -18.03 9.04 16.88
N PRO A 374 -17.94 10.17 16.15
CA PRO A 374 -19.03 10.65 15.31
C PRO A 374 -19.28 9.75 14.10
N LEU A 375 -20.54 9.39 13.88
CA LEU A 375 -21.00 8.81 12.61
C LEU A 375 -21.34 9.93 11.62
N PHE A 376 -20.84 9.82 10.40
CA PHE A 376 -21.09 10.74 9.28
C PHE A 376 -21.50 9.98 8.02
N GLN A 377 -22.21 10.66 7.12
CA GLN A 377 -22.35 10.23 5.73
C GLN A 377 -21.21 10.86 4.90
N ILE A 378 -20.70 10.13 3.91
CA ILE A 378 -19.69 10.64 2.97
C ILE A 378 -20.42 11.06 1.71
N ARG A 379 -20.48 12.36 1.43
CA ARG A 379 -21.35 12.94 0.40
C ARG A 379 -20.55 13.63 -0.70
N ASN A 380 -20.82 13.30 -1.96
CA ASN A 380 -20.19 13.97 -3.09
C ASN A 380 -20.58 15.46 -3.13
N VAL A 381 -19.64 16.32 -3.53
CA VAL A 381 -19.87 17.77 -3.65
C VAL A 381 -20.64 18.14 -4.93
N LYS A 382 -20.50 17.38 -6.03
CA LYS A 382 -20.99 17.73 -7.37
C LYS A 382 -22.42 17.24 -7.67
N ASP A 383 -22.71 15.94 -7.53
CA ASP A 383 -24.07 15.39 -7.71
C ASP A 383 -24.93 15.41 -6.43
N ARG A 384 -24.28 15.44 -5.26
CA ARG A 384 -24.88 15.42 -3.90
C ARG A 384 -25.44 14.07 -3.46
N LEU A 385 -25.01 12.96 -4.06
CA LEU A 385 -25.20 11.57 -3.61
C LEU A 385 -24.22 11.21 -2.46
N CYS A 386 -24.43 10.07 -1.80
CA CYS A 386 -23.61 9.57 -0.71
C CYS A 386 -23.00 8.19 -1.01
N MET A 387 -21.80 7.92 -0.46
CA MET A 387 -21.20 6.58 -0.48
C MET A 387 -22.05 5.59 0.30
N ASP A 388 -22.52 4.56 -0.40
CA ASP A 388 -23.53 3.60 0.02
C ASP A 388 -23.10 2.16 -0.34
N LEU A 389 -23.77 1.17 0.25
CA LEU A 389 -23.69 -0.25 -0.11
C LEU A 389 -25.08 -0.75 -0.58
N PRO A 390 -25.17 -1.83 -1.39
CA PRO A 390 -26.44 -2.30 -1.93
C PRO A 390 -27.51 -2.68 -0.88
N GLY A 391 -28.56 -1.86 -0.78
CA GLY A 391 -29.70 -2.02 0.14
C GLY A 391 -29.36 -1.64 1.58
N GLY A 392 -30.34 -1.28 2.42
CA GLY A 392 -30.07 -0.65 3.73
C GLY A 392 -29.50 -1.54 4.86
N GLY A 393 -28.91 -2.70 4.55
CA GLY A 393 -28.41 -3.67 5.52
C GLY A 393 -26.88 -3.73 5.61
N ALA A 394 -26.38 -4.52 6.57
CA ALA A 394 -24.96 -4.86 6.66
C ALA A 394 -24.50 -5.67 5.44
N ALA A 395 -23.38 -5.27 4.83
CA ALA A 395 -22.83 -5.92 3.63
C ALA A 395 -21.59 -6.80 3.95
N PRO A 396 -21.31 -7.86 3.15
CA PRO A 396 -20.11 -8.67 3.28
C PRO A 396 -18.86 -7.95 2.71
N VAL A 397 -17.68 -8.56 2.91
CA VAL A 397 -16.45 -8.16 2.20
C VAL A 397 -16.61 -8.26 0.69
N GLN A 398 -15.77 -7.53 -0.07
CA GLN A 398 -15.76 -7.45 -1.53
C GLN A 398 -17.04 -6.83 -2.15
N THR A 399 -17.99 -6.37 -1.33
CA THR A 399 -19.11 -5.54 -1.80
C THR A 399 -18.58 -4.21 -2.34
N ALA A 400 -18.97 -3.84 -3.55
CA ALA A 400 -18.60 -2.55 -4.15
C ALA A 400 -19.26 -1.37 -3.41
N ILE A 401 -18.54 -0.26 -3.29
CA ILE A 401 -19.10 1.01 -2.83
C ILE A 401 -19.74 1.71 -4.02
N THR A 402 -20.97 2.16 -3.84
CA THR A 402 -21.75 2.87 -4.86
C THR A 402 -22.22 4.23 -4.36
N GLU A 403 -22.79 5.04 -5.24
CA GLU A 403 -23.43 6.31 -4.87
C GLU A 403 -24.96 6.20 -4.83
N PHE A 404 -25.59 6.72 -3.77
CA PHE A 404 -27.05 6.74 -3.66
C PHE A 404 -27.61 7.99 -2.97
N THR A 405 -28.93 8.01 -2.79
CA THR A 405 -29.67 9.08 -2.10
C THR A 405 -29.27 9.16 -0.63
N CYS A 406 -28.70 10.28 -0.18
CA CYS A 406 -28.28 10.45 1.22
C CYS A 406 -29.45 10.42 2.22
N GLU A 407 -29.70 9.27 2.84
CA GLU A 407 -30.61 9.13 3.98
C GLU A 407 -29.89 9.44 5.29
N GLY A 408 -28.72 8.83 5.49
CA GLY A 408 -27.85 9.03 6.66
C GLY A 408 -28.52 8.73 8.00
N THR A 409 -29.25 7.61 8.06
CA THR A 409 -29.89 7.11 9.30
C THR A 409 -29.30 5.75 9.68
N THR A 410 -29.51 5.30 10.92
CA THR A 410 -29.08 3.97 11.39
C THR A 410 -30.02 2.83 10.96
N ALA A 411 -31.05 3.11 10.15
CA ALA A 411 -31.89 2.10 9.49
C ALA A 411 -31.39 1.77 8.07
N ASP A 412 -30.21 2.30 7.74
CA ASP A 412 -29.54 2.28 6.44
C ASP A 412 -28.02 2.13 6.68
N ASN A 413 -27.25 1.78 5.66
CA ASN A 413 -25.84 1.43 5.82
C ASN A 413 -24.85 2.58 5.53
N GLN A 414 -25.32 3.73 5.00
CA GLN A 414 -24.55 4.91 4.57
C GLN A 414 -23.73 5.63 5.67
N LEU A 415 -23.66 5.10 6.89
CA LEU A 415 -22.98 5.72 8.02
C LEU A 415 -21.57 5.16 8.23
N TRP A 416 -20.60 6.08 8.29
CA TRP A 416 -19.18 5.81 8.39
C TRP A 416 -18.58 6.50 9.63
N TRP A 417 -17.46 5.98 10.14
CA TRP A 417 -16.67 6.61 11.20
C TRP A 417 -15.16 6.51 10.94
N LEU A 418 -14.36 7.34 11.61
CA LEU A 418 -12.90 7.37 11.47
C LEU A 418 -12.21 6.67 12.65
N ASP A 419 -11.35 5.71 12.32
CA ASP A 419 -10.48 5.02 13.28
C ASP A 419 -9.01 5.35 12.97
N ARG A 420 -8.36 6.11 13.86
CA ARG A 420 -7.05 6.71 13.60
C ARG A 420 -5.92 5.71 13.85
N GLN A 421 -5.11 5.48 12.83
CA GLN A 421 -3.99 4.54 12.87
C GLN A 421 -2.70 5.21 13.35
N ASP A 422 -1.72 4.39 13.75
CA ASP A 422 -0.38 4.83 14.20
C ASP A 422 0.40 5.60 13.12
N SER A 423 0.10 5.34 11.85
CA SER A 423 0.59 6.09 10.68
C SER A 423 0.19 7.58 10.70
N GLY A 424 -0.89 7.92 11.42
CA GLY A 424 -1.57 9.20 11.38
C GLY A 424 -2.67 9.30 10.31
N ALA A 425 -2.86 8.28 9.47
CA ALA A 425 -4.00 8.11 8.59
C ALA A 425 -5.21 7.50 9.32
N TYR A 426 -6.30 7.26 8.58
CA TYR A 426 -7.55 6.73 9.12
C TYR A 426 -8.02 5.52 8.35
N TRP A 427 -8.46 4.51 9.07
CA TRP A 427 -9.45 3.56 8.56
C TRP A 427 -10.81 4.25 8.54
N ILE A 428 -11.46 4.26 7.37
CA ILE A 428 -12.83 4.76 7.20
C ILE A 428 -13.75 3.54 7.30
N ARG A 429 -14.48 3.41 8.41
CA ARG A 429 -15.22 2.19 8.78
C ARG A 429 -16.72 2.34 8.60
N ASN A 430 -17.37 1.36 7.98
CA ASN A 430 -18.82 1.30 7.84
C ASN A 430 -19.49 0.83 9.15
N ALA A 431 -20.45 1.59 9.67
CA ALA A 431 -21.07 1.35 10.97
C ALA A 431 -22.02 0.14 10.97
N ALA A 432 -22.83 -0.02 9.91
CA ALA A 432 -23.78 -1.14 9.80
C ALA A 432 -23.06 -2.47 9.54
N SER A 433 -22.06 -2.47 8.68
CA SER A 433 -21.36 -3.66 8.19
C SER A 433 -20.25 -4.14 9.13
N GLY A 434 -20.53 -4.19 10.43
CA GLY A 434 -19.62 -4.78 11.44
C GLY A 434 -18.27 -4.08 11.56
N ASN A 435 -18.19 -2.76 11.32
CA ASN A 435 -16.97 -1.95 11.37
C ASN A 435 -15.90 -2.32 10.31
N LYS A 436 -16.31 -2.97 9.21
CA LYS A 436 -15.49 -3.18 8.00
C LYS A 436 -15.01 -1.85 7.40
N CYS A 437 -13.88 -1.86 6.71
CA CYS A 437 -13.22 -0.67 6.15
C CYS A 437 -13.52 -0.43 4.68
N LEU A 438 -13.48 0.84 4.28
CA LEU A 438 -13.32 1.29 2.90
C LEU A 438 -11.96 0.81 2.35
N ASN A 439 -12.01 0.12 1.22
CA ASN A 439 -10.92 -0.61 0.59
C ASN A 439 -10.81 -0.25 -0.89
N VAL A 440 -9.62 -0.38 -1.50
CA VAL A 440 -9.46 -0.33 -2.96
C VAL A 440 -9.47 -1.76 -3.50
N ASP A 441 -10.21 -2.04 -4.57
CA ASP A 441 -10.42 -3.42 -5.01
C ASP A 441 -9.12 -4.12 -5.48
N GLY A 442 -8.92 -5.35 -4.99
CA GLY A 442 -7.65 -6.08 -5.10
C GLY A 442 -6.87 -6.14 -3.77
N TYR A 443 -5.53 -6.02 -3.85
CA TYR A 443 -4.62 -5.98 -2.69
C TYR A 443 -3.37 -5.17 -3.07
N ALA A 444 -3.29 -3.91 -2.64
CA ALA A 444 -2.20 -2.96 -2.92
C ALA A 444 -1.88 -2.77 -4.42
N THR A 445 -2.86 -3.06 -5.28
CA THR A 445 -2.76 -3.11 -6.75
C THR A 445 -3.49 -1.97 -7.46
N GLY A 446 -4.13 -1.07 -6.70
CA GLY A 446 -4.99 0.00 -7.21
C GLY A 446 -4.43 0.84 -8.36
N GLY A 447 -5.27 1.04 -9.38
CA GLY A 447 -5.03 1.81 -10.58
C GLY A 447 -6.03 2.95 -10.75
N ASN A 448 -5.87 3.76 -11.80
CA ASN A 448 -6.98 4.62 -12.21
C ASN A 448 -8.16 3.73 -12.61
N ASP A 449 -9.38 4.11 -12.21
CA ASP A 449 -10.62 3.38 -12.44
C ASP A 449 -10.76 2.04 -11.67
N THR A 450 -9.91 1.75 -10.68
CA THR A 450 -10.16 0.65 -9.72
C THR A 450 -11.34 1.03 -8.82
N ASN A 451 -12.33 0.15 -8.66
CA ASN A 451 -13.48 0.37 -7.77
C ASN A 451 -13.05 0.42 -6.30
N LEU A 452 -13.82 1.12 -5.46
CA LEU A 452 -13.75 0.96 -4.02
C LEU A 452 -14.68 -0.18 -3.58
N THR A 453 -14.24 -0.94 -2.58
CA THR A 453 -15.00 -2.05 -1.99
C THR A 453 -15.02 -1.94 -0.45
N LEU A 454 -15.80 -2.80 0.18
CA LEU A 454 -15.80 -3.02 1.62
C LEU A 454 -14.89 -4.21 1.98
N HIS A 455 -14.01 -4.10 2.96
CA HIS A 455 -13.13 -5.21 3.38
C HIS A 455 -12.84 -5.22 4.89
N ASP A 456 -12.30 -6.33 5.39
CA ASP A 456 -11.67 -6.36 6.72
C ASP A 456 -10.48 -5.41 6.82
N CYS A 457 -10.48 -4.60 7.88
CA CYS A 457 -9.50 -3.55 8.14
C CYS A 457 -8.09 -4.13 8.37
N ALA A 458 -7.10 -3.55 7.70
CA ALA A 458 -5.69 -3.95 7.83
C ALA A 458 -4.75 -2.78 7.49
N ASN A 459 -3.51 -2.83 7.97
CA ASN A 459 -2.47 -1.80 7.78
C ASN A 459 -1.29 -2.29 6.92
N ASP A 460 -1.42 -3.47 6.31
CA ASP A 460 -0.48 -4.06 5.34
C ASP A 460 -0.98 -3.95 3.89
N ASP A 461 -2.03 -3.14 3.65
CA ASP A 461 -2.77 -3.03 2.39
C ASP A 461 -3.31 -1.61 2.10
N ASP A 462 -4.05 -1.40 1.01
CA ASP A 462 -4.65 -0.12 0.57
C ASP A 462 -5.98 0.25 1.27
N ARG A 463 -6.01 0.15 2.60
CA ARG A 463 -7.21 0.43 3.45
C ARG A 463 -7.10 1.67 4.34
N GLU A 464 -5.93 2.33 4.34
CA GLU A 464 -5.70 3.58 5.06
C GLU A 464 -5.92 4.81 4.16
N TRP A 465 -6.58 5.82 4.72
CA TRP A 465 -7.00 7.03 4.01
C TRP A 465 -6.54 8.30 4.74
N LEU A 466 -6.03 9.25 3.96
CA LEU A 466 -5.76 10.63 4.36
C LEU A 466 -6.96 11.50 4.00
N ILE A 467 -7.36 12.36 4.92
CA ILE A 467 -8.39 13.38 4.70
C ILE A 467 -7.67 14.69 4.43
N ILE A 468 -7.74 15.15 3.19
CA ILE A 468 -6.97 16.30 2.69
C ILE A 468 -7.97 17.39 2.30
N HIS A 469 -7.89 18.57 2.90
CA HIS A 469 -8.74 19.69 2.51
C HIS A 469 -8.31 20.27 1.15
N GLN A 470 -9.28 20.74 0.36
CA GLN A 470 -9.02 21.52 -0.86
C GLN A 470 -7.98 22.63 -0.59
N GLY A 471 -6.94 22.69 -1.42
CA GLY A 471 -5.76 23.53 -1.26
C GLY A 471 -4.61 22.92 -0.46
N GLN A 472 -4.61 21.61 -0.15
CA GLN A 472 -3.58 20.93 0.67
C GLN A 472 -3.03 19.61 0.10
N ASN A 473 -3.32 19.27 -1.16
CA ASN A 473 -3.00 17.99 -1.81
C ASN A 473 -1.51 17.79 -2.18
#